data_AF-A0A4U0PJY6-F1
#
_entry.id   AF-A0A4U0PJY6-F1
#
_cell.length_a   1.000
_cell.length_b   1.000
_cell.length_c   1.000
_cell.angle_alpha   90.00
_cell.angle_beta   90.00
_cell.angle_gamma   90.00
#
_symmetry.space_group_name_H-M   'P 1'
#
loop_
_entity.id
_entity.type
_entity.pdbx_description
1 polymer ?
#
loop_
_entity_poly.entity_id
_entity_poly.type
_entity_poly.pdbx_seq_one_letter_code
_entity_poly.pdbx_strand_id
1 'polypeptide(L)'
;MQSCPQRQYIDVAWLHNEPQEPVRLVSELNEARNELRKLEIFRDGKALYASEHQSSGDIGLSIEPIPTLEEINEDPQFKGCSITAEAFQALWQQHVRPDA
;
A
#
# COMPACT_ATOMS: atom_id res chain seq x y z
N MET A 1 23.88 -7.35 -17.87
CA MET A 1 22.81 -8.06 -17.13
C MET A 1 21.88 -6.97 -16.63
N GLN A 2 20.69 -6.83 -17.21
CA GLN A 2 19.73 -5.87 -16.68
C GLN A 2 19.20 -6.47 -15.37
N SER A 3 19.54 -5.87 -14.23
CA SER A 3 18.90 -6.21 -12.96
C SER A 3 17.42 -5.84 -13.09
N CYS A 4 16.52 -6.77 -12.81
CA CYS A 4 15.12 -6.43 -12.61
C CYS A 4 15.04 -5.42 -11.45
N PRO A 5 14.25 -4.34 -11.56
CA PRO A 5 14.14 -3.35 -10.49
C PRO A 5 13.67 -4.03 -9.20
N GLN A 6 14.36 -3.79 -8.10
CA GLN A 6 14.03 -4.37 -6.81
C GLN A 6 12.77 -3.68 -6.26
N ARG A 7 11.69 -4.45 -6.10
CA ARG A 7 10.45 -3.96 -5.50
C ARG A 7 10.38 -4.32 -4.04
N GLN A 8 9.81 -3.43 -3.23
CA GLN A 8 9.52 -3.67 -1.84
C GLN A 8 8.02 -3.63 -1.63
N TYR A 9 7.52 -4.44 -0.70
CA TYR A 9 6.10 -4.51 -0.40
C TYR A 9 5.93 -4.41 1.11
N ILE A 10 5.07 -3.49 1.52
CA ILE A 10 4.79 -3.25 2.94
C ILE A 10 3.30 -3.32 3.21
N ASP A 11 2.97 -3.71 4.43
CA ASP A 11 1.62 -3.79 4.96
C ASP A 11 1.60 -3.10 6.33
N VAL A 12 0.82 -2.04 6.43
CA VAL A 12 0.80 -1.14 7.58
C VAL A 12 -0.61 -1.05 8.12
N ALA A 13 -0.83 -1.52 9.34
CA ALA A 13 -2.04 -1.23 10.08
C ALA A 13 -1.97 0.20 10.65
N TRP A 14 -3.04 0.97 10.47
CA TRP A 14 -3.22 2.29 11.07
C TRP A 14 -4.24 2.19 12.21
N LEU A 15 -3.76 2.40 13.42
CA LEU A 15 -4.45 2.20 14.69
C LEU A 15 -5.11 3.51 15.14
N HIS A 16 -6.35 3.73 14.71
CA HIS A 16 -7.16 4.89 15.07
C HIS A 16 -8.64 4.54 15.19
N ASN A 17 -9.43 5.47 15.72
CA ASN A 17 -10.89 5.32 15.87
C ASN A 17 -11.70 6.05 14.78
N GLU A 18 -11.06 6.87 13.94
CA GLU A 18 -11.74 7.57 12.84
C GLU A 18 -12.44 6.58 11.89
N PRO A 19 -13.76 6.73 11.64
CA PRO A 19 -14.53 5.75 10.87
C PRO A 19 -14.42 5.94 9.35
N GLN A 20 -14.02 7.14 8.90
CA GLN A 20 -13.90 7.47 7.47
C GLN A 20 -12.47 7.28 6.93
N GLU A 21 -11.52 6.95 7.80
CA GLU A 21 -10.12 6.73 7.43
C GLU A 21 -9.84 5.23 7.24
N PRO A 22 -8.90 4.86 6.34
CA PRO A 22 -8.50 3.48 6.15
C PRO A 22 -7.76 2.96 7.38
N VAL A 23 -8.00 1.70 7.74
CA VAL A 23 -7.34 1.04 8.88
C VAL A 23 -6.09 0.26 8.49
N ARG A 24 -5.84 0.12 7.18
CA ARG A 24 -4.69 -0.61 6.64
C ARG A 24 -4.26 -0.05 5.29
N LEU A 25 -2.96 0.18 5.15
CA LEU A 25 -2.30 0.67 3.96
C LEU A 25 -1.34 -0.41 3.46
N VAL A 26 -1.48 -0.81 2.19
CA VAL A 26 -0.61 -1.82 1.57
C VAL A 26 0.01 -1.22 0.32
N SER A 27 1.35 -1.12 0.29
CA SER A 27 2.05 -0.41 -0.78
C SER A 27 3.12 -1.28 -1.44
N GLU A 28 3.17 -1.21 -2.77
CA GLU A 28 4.32 -1.64 -3.57
C GLU A 28 5.18 -0.42 -3.86
N LEU A 29 6.47 -0.53 -3.54
CA LEU A 29 7.43 0.55 -3.64
C LEU A 29 8.55 0.20 -4.62
N ASN A 30 9.09 1.21 -5.29
CA ASN A 30 10.34 1.10 -6.04
C ASN A 30 11.57 1.19 -5.11
N GLU A 31 12.76 1.14 -5.70
CA GLU A 31 14.05 1.20 -4.96
C GLU A 31 14.23 2.50 -4.18
N ALA A 32 13.65 3.60 -4.66
CA ALA A 32 13.64 4.90 -4.00
C ALA A 32 12.52 5.04 -2.96
N ARG A 33 11.78 3.97 -2.65
CA ARG A 33 10.62 3.93 -1.76
C ARG A 33 9.42 4.78 -2.20
N ASN A 34 9.36 5.19 -3.48
CA ASN A 34 8.15 5.81 -4.03
C ASN A 34 7.10 4.73 -4.30
N GLU A 35 5.83 5.06 -4.06
CA GLU A 35 4.73 4.14 -4.35
C GLU A 35 4.55 3.92 -5.86
N LEU A 36 4.38 2.67 -6.25
CA LEU A 36 3.98 2.26 -7.60
C LEU A 36 2.51 1.83 -7.63
N ARG A 37 2.07 1.17 -6.55
CA ARG A 37 0.70 0.76 -6.30
C ARG A 37 0.39 0.84 -4.81
N LYS A 38 -0.84 1.21 -4.47
CA LYS A 38 -1.34 1.29 -3.09
C LYS A 38 -2.75 0.74 -2.97
N LEU A 39 -3.04 0.09 -1.84
CA LEU A 39 -4.38 -0.22 -1.36
C LEU A 39 -4.62 0.52 -0.04
N GLU A 40 -5.80 1.14 0.08
CA GLU A 40 -6.33 1.67 1.33
C GLU A 40 -7.55 0.84 1.73
N ILE A 41 -7.45 0.09 2.82
CA ILE A 41 -8.49 -0.83 3.28
C ILE A 41 -9.20 -0.21 4.47
N PHE A 42 -10.51 -0.05 4.33
CA PHE A 42 -11.40 0.55 5.31
C PHE A 42 -11.95 -0.50 6.28
N ARG A 43 -12.48 -0.03 7.42
CA ARG A 43 -12.97 -0.89 8.50
C ARG A 43 -14.10 -1.84 8.06
N ASP A 44 -14.87 -1.45 7.06
CA ASP A 44 -15.94 -2.26 6.46
C ASP A 44 -15.43 -3.32 5.46
N GLY A 45 -14.11 -3.37 5.22
CA GLY A 45 -13.46 -4.28 4.27
C GLY A 45 -13.46 -3.77 2.84
N LYS A 46 -14.05 -2.61 2.55
CA LYS A 46 -13.88 -1.95 1.25
C LYS A 46 -12.42 -1.56 1.08
N ALA A 47 -11.90 -1.70 -0.13
CA ALA A 47 -10.59 -1.18 -0.48
C ALA A 47 -10.72 -0.15 -1.60
N LEU A 48 -9.96 0.93 -1.47
CA LEU A 48 -9.60 1.79 -2.59
C LEU A 48 -8.18 1.42 -3.04
N TYR A 49 -7.87 1.74 -4.28
CA TYR A 49 -6.56 1.44 -4.89
C TYR A 49 -6.08 2.61 -5.73
N ALA A 50 -4.76 2.75 -5.83
CA ALA A 50 -4.09 3.69 -6.73
C ALA A 50 -2.86 3.04 -7.36
N SER A 51 -2.55 3.45 -8.58
CA SER A 51 -1.38 3.07 -9.36
C SER A 51 -1.07 4.19 -10.36
N GLU A 52 0.04 4.08 -11.09
CA GLU A 52 0.37 5.04 -12.16
C GLU A 52 -0.69 5.12 -13.26
N HIS A 53 -1.48 4.07 -13.47
CA HIS A 53 -2.40 3.96 -14.61
C HIS A 53 -3.87 4.13 -14.23
N GLN A 54 -4.24 3.78 -12.99
CA GLN A 54 -5.62 3.76 -12.52
C GLN A 54 -5.69 3.99 -11.02
N SER A 55 -6.78 4.61 -10.59
CA SER A 55 -7.19 4.72 -9.19
C SER A 55 -8.68 4.47 -9.04
N SER A 56 -9.11 4.10 -7.84
CA SER A 56 -10.52 4.07 -7.46
C SER A 56 -10.79 5.17 -6.43
N GLY A 57 -11.85 5.95 -6.70
CA GLY A 57 -12.16 7.13 -5.89
C GLY A 57 -11.10 8.21 -6.01
N ASP A 58 -10.95 9.01 -4.95
CA ASP A 58 -10.08 10.19 -4.93
C ASP A 58 -8.71 9.92 -4.28
N ILE A 59 -8.30 8.65 -4.15
CA ILE A 59 -7.00 8.31 -3.56
C ILE A 59 -5.90 8.35 -4.63
N GLY A 60 -4.70 8.75 -4.20
CA GLY A 60 -3.50 8.82 -5.02
C GLY A 60 -2.30 8.13 -4.39
N LEU A 61 -1.25 7.98 -5.19
CA LEU A 61 0.08 7.61 -4.72
C LEU A 61 0.69 8.78 -3.94
N SER A 62 1.50 8.48 -2.94
CA SER A 62 2.31 9.47 -2.22
C SER A 62 3.23 10.20 -3.20
N ILE A 63 3.34 11.52 -3.03
CA ILE A 63 4.29 12.36 -3.78
C ILE A 63 5.71 12.30 -3.20
N GLU A 64 5.84 11.85 -1.95
CA GLU A 64 7.11 11.67 -1.25
C GLU A 64 7.40 10.17 -1.05
N PRO A 65 8.68 9.78 -0.93
CA PRO A 65 9.07 8.43 -0.53
C PRO A 65 8.42 7.99 0.78
N ILE A 66 7.99 6.74 0.84
CA ILE A 66 7.42 6.18 2.07
C ILE A 66 8.55 5.96 3.09
N PRO A 67 8.39 6.36 4.36
CA PRO A 67 9.39 6.11 5.41
C PRO A 67 9.68 4.62 5.58
N THR A 68 10.83 4.27 6.15
CA THR A 68 11.19 2.87 6.43
C THR A 68 10.22 2.22 7.41
N LEU A 69 10.18 0.88 7.44
CA LEU A 69 9.35 0.17 8.43
C LEU A 69 9.81 0.44 9.87
N GLU A 70 11.08 0.75 10.09
CA GLU A 70 11.58 1.15 11.41
C GLU A 70 10.94 2.48 11.81
N GLU A 71 11.08 3.53 11.00
CA GLU A 71 10.50 4.85 11.23
C GLU A 71 8.96 4.80 11.35
N ILE A 72 8.28 4.03 10.49
CA ILE A 72 6.81 3.85 10.58
C ILE A 72 6.43 3.26 11.94
N ASN A 73 7.16 2.26 12.43
CA ASN A 73 6.86 1.57 13.68
C ASN A 73 7.28 2.36 14.94
N GLU A 74 8.00 3.47 14.81
CA GLU A 74 8.27 4.40 15.93
C GLU A 74 7.01 5.16 16.34
N ASP A 75 6.09 5.40 15.41
CA ASP A 75 4.79 6.01 15.70
C ASP A 75 3.79 4.94 16.19
N PRO A 76 3.26 5.04 17.42
CA PRO A 76 2.34 4.06 18.00
C PRO A 76 1.00 3.96 17.26
N GLN A 77 0.67 4.91 16.38
CA GLN A 77 -0.49 4.81 15.51
C GLN A 77 -0.29 3.80 14.38
N PHE A 78 0.94 3.34 14.11
CA PHE A 78 1.21 2.42 13.02
C PHE A 78 1.82 1.11 13.48
N LYS A 79 1.52 0.06 12.71
CA LYS A 79 2.20 -1.23 12.82
C LYS A 79 2.43 -1.80 11.43
N GLY A 80 3.67 -1.70 10.97
CA GLY A 80 4.11 -2.11 9.65
C GLY A 80 4.94 -3.39 9.64
N CYS A 81 4.78 -4.19 8.59
CA CYS A 81 5.67 -5.29 8.25
C CYS A 81 5.96 -5.35 6.74
N SER A 82 7.04 -6.07 6.38
CA SER A 82 7.27 -6.43 4.98
C SER A 82 6.41 -7.63 4.60
N ILE A 83 5.93 -7.63 3.36
CA ILE A 83 5.20 -8.76 2.78
C ILE A 83 5.89 -9.21 1.50
N THR A 84 5.52 -10.39 1.00
CA THR A 84 6.05 -10.87 -0.27
C THR A 84 5.29 -10.25 -1.45
N ALA A 85 5.90 -10.29 -2.63
CA ALA A 85 5.25 -9.88 -3.86
C ALA A 85 3.97 -10.68 -4.09
N GLU A 86 3.98 -11.99 -3.84
CA GLU A 86 2.83 -12.88 -4.03
C GLU A 86 1.67 -12.50 -3.10
N ALA A 87 1.96 -12.17 -1.84
CA ALA A 87 0.96 -11.71 -0.88
C ALA A 87 0.32 -10.39 -1.34
N PHE A 88 1.15 -9.44 -1.80
CA PHE A 88 0.64 -8.18 -2.36
C PHE A 88 -0.24 -8.44 -3.59
N GLN A 89 0.21 -9.27 -4.53
CA GLN A 89 -0.53 -9.53 -5.77
C GLN A 89 -1.87 -10.22 -5.51
N ALA A 90 -1.93 -11.13 -4.54
CA ALA A 90 -3.19 -11.76 -4.13
C ALA A 90 -4.20 -10.72 -3.62
N LEU A 91 -3.76 -9.78 -2.77
CA LEU A 91 -4.60 -8.66 -2.30
C LEU A 91 -5.01 -7.74 -3.44
N TRP A 92 -4.06 -7.39 -4.32
CA TRP A 92 -4.32 -6.54 -5.47
C TRP A 92 -5.40 -7.13 -6.37
N GLN A 93 -5.30 -8.41 -6.73
CA GLN A 93 -6.27 -9.10 -7.60
C GLN A 93 -7.65 -9.26 -6.94
N GLN A 94 -7.71 -9.32 -5.60
CA GLN A 94 -8.98 -9.38 -4.87
C GLN A 94 -9.79 -8.09 -5.02
N HIS A 95 -9.12 -6.93 -5.09
CA HIS A 95 -9.76 -5.61 -5.06
C HIS A 95 -9.75 -4.90 -6.41
N VAL A 96 -8.78 -5.20 -7.26
CA VAL A 96 -8.60 -4.62 -8.59
C VAL A 96 -8.99 -5.67 -9.61
N ARG A 97 -10.16 -5.48 -10.21
CA ARG A 97 -10.56 -6.30 -11.36
C ARG A 97 -9.72 -5.89 -12.57
N PRO A 98 -9.10 -6.82 -13.30
CA PRO A 98 -8.72 -6.51 -14.67
C PRO A 98 -10.02 -6.17 -15.42
N ASP A 99 -9.99 -5.13 -16.25
CA ASP A 99 -11.13 -4.78 -17.11
C ASP A 99 -11.64 -6.06 -17.79
N ALA A 100 -12.94 -6.31 -17.64
CA ALA A 100 -13.61 -7.48 -18.20
C ALA A 100 -13.69 -7.41 -19.74
#